data_AF-A0A378WWI1-F1
#
_entry.id   AF-A0A378WWI1-F1
#
_cell.length_a   1.000
_cell.length_b   1.000
_cell.length_c   1.000
_cell.angle_alpha   90.00
_cell.angle_beta   90.00
_cell.angle_gamma   90.00
#
_symmetry.space_group_name_H-M   'P 1'
#
loop_
_entity.id
_entity.type
_entity.pdbx_description
1 polymer ?
#
loop_
_entity_poly.entity_id
_entity_poly.type
_entity_poly.pdbx_seq_one_letter_code
_entity_poly.pdbx_strand_id
1 'polypeptide(L)'
;MGQSRSGSGTVRHLRGAGHRLSRTGNRQLNAAIHRIALTQARCHPDARELLARRKASGDGGMEALRVLKRRISDAVFRAMVNDHLASTA
;
A
#
# COMPACT_ATOMS: atom_id res chain seq x y z
N MET A 1 51.55 -4.09 11.42
CA MET A 1 50.55 -5.15 11.66
C MET A 1 49.24 -4.50 12.08
N GLY A 2 48.09 -4.99 11.58
CA GLY A 2 46.77 -4.59 12.06
C GLY A 2 45.98 -3.62 11.18
N GLN A 3 45.78 -3.95 9.90
CA GLN A 3 44.73 -3.31 9.08
C GLN A 3 43.36 -3.69 9.65
N SER A 4 42.66 -2.76 10.31
CA SER A 4 41.29 -2.98 10.77
C SER A 4 40.32 -2.79 9.60
N ARG A 5 39.91 -3.91 9.00
CA ARG A 5 38.76 -4.01 8.10
C ARG A 5 37.52 -4.25 8.95
N SER A 6 36.66 -3.24 9.08
CA SER A 6 35.33 -3.40 9.69
C SER A 6 34.26 -3.15 8.62
N GLY A 7 33.52 -4.20 8.29
CA GLY A 7 32.08 -4.09 8.02
C GLY A 7 31.61 -3.69 6.63
N SER A 8 32.04 -4.42 5.58
CA SER A 8 31.21 -4.58 4.38
C SER A 8 30.07 -5.55 4.70
N GLY A 9 28.81 -5.12 4.55
CA GLY A 9 27.66 -5.95 4.92
C GLY A 9 26.29 -5.34 4.62
N THR A 10 26.13 -4.81 3.43
CA THR A 10 24.89 -4.80 2.63
C THR A 10 23.57 -4.57 3.39
N VAL A 11 23.16 -3.30 3.51
CA VAL A 11 21.74 -2.97 3.73
C VAL A 11 20.99 -3.41 2.48
N ARG A 12 20.44 -4.64 2.54
CA ARG A 12 19.53 -5.17 1.54
C ARG A 12 18.21 -4.40 1.62
N HIS A 13 18.20 -3.22 1.02
CA HIS A 13 16.96 -2.59 0.59
C HIS A 13 16.43 -3.41 -0.61
N LEU A 14 15.72 -4.51 -0.34
CA LEU A 14 14.71 -4.98 -1.29
C LEU A 14 13.56 -3.98 -1.24
N ARG A 15 13.78 -2.78 -1.79
CA ARG A 15 12.68 -1.92 -2.19
C ARG A 15 12.02 -2.66 -3.34
N GLY A 16 10.95 -3.38 -3.01
CA GLY A 16 10.05 -3.95 -3.98
C GLY A 16 9.82 -2.91 -5.07
N ALA A 17 10.02 -3.33 -6.32
CA ALA A 17 9.81 -2.49 -7.49
C ALA A 17 8.52 -1.72 -7.25
N GLY A 18 8.66 -0.41 -7.02
CA GLY A 18 7.52 0.46 -6.89
C GLY A 18 6.81 0.35 -8.22
N HIS A 19 5.78 -0.49 -8.29
CA HIS A 19 4.88 -0.57 -9.42
C HIS A 19 4.26 0.81 -9.47
N ARG A 20 4.85 1.68 -10.28
CA ARG A 20 4.39 3.04 -10.45
C ARG A 20 2.98 2.90 -10.98
N LEU A 21 2.01 3.17 -10.12
CA LEU A 21 0.62 3.26 -10.50
C LEU A 21 0.57 4.34 -11.57
N SER A 22 0.49 3.93 -12.84
CA SER A 22 0.35 4.89 -13.93
C SER A 22 -0.87 5.74 -13.59
N ARG A 23 -0.69 7.07 -13.51
CA ARG A 23 -1.81 8.02 -13.31
C ARG A 23 -2.79 7.96 -14.49
N THR A 24 -2.36 7.32 -15.58
CA THR A 24 -3.11 6.96 -16.79
C THR A 24 -3.36 5.44 -16.90
N GLY A 25 -3.06 4.66 -15.86
CA GLY A 25 -3.21 3.20 -15.83
C GLY A 25 -4.67 2.76 -15.81
N ASN A 26 -4.94 1.49 -15.47
CA ASN A 26 -6.28 0.89 -15.50
C ASN A 26 -7.32 1.78 -14.78
N ARG A 27 -8.08 2.55 -15.58
CA ARG A 27 -9.02 3.56 -15.08
C ARG A 27 -10.17 2.92 -14.32
N GLN A 28 -10.61 1.74 -14.76
CA GLN A 28 -11.67 0.99 -14.12
C GLN A 28 -11.26 0.55 -12.72
N LEU A 29 -10.07 -0.06 -12.59
CA LEU A 29 -9.52 -0.46 -11.30
C LEU A 29 -9.33 0.74 -10.36
N ASN A 30 -8.75 1.83 -10.86
CA ASN A 30 -8.55 3.04 -10.06
C ASN A 30 -9.88 3.65 -9.58
N ALA A 31 -10.90 3.65 -10.44
CA ALA A 31 -12.23 4.13 -10.08
C ALA A 31 -12.93 3.19 -9.08
N ALA A 32 -12.78 1.88 -9.22
CA ALA A 32 -13.29 0.89 -8.27
C ALA A 32 -12.65 1.08 -6.88
N ILE A 33 -11.32 1.15 -6.80
CA ILE A 33 -10.59 1.40 -5.55
C ILE A 33 -11.03 2.72 -4.91
N HIS A 34 -11.24 3.76 -5.72
CA HIS A 34 -11.73 5.03 -5.20
C HIS A 34 -13.12 4.90 -4.57
N ARG A 35 -14.07 4.22 -5.24
CA ARG A 35 -15.42 3.99 -4.72
C ARG A 35 -15.43 3.14 -3.45
N ILE A 36 -14.62 2.08 -3.42
CA ILE A 36 -14.44 1.24 -2.23
C ILE A 36 -13.92 2.09 -1.06
N ALA A 37 -12.90 2.92 -1.29
CA ALA A 37 -12.35 3.78 -0.25
C ALA A 37 -13.39 4.76 0.31
N LEU A 38 -14.22 5.37 -0.54
CA LEU A 38 -15.30 6.26 -0.09
C LEU A 38 -16.37 5.51 0.72
N THR A 39 -16.71 4.29 0.30
CA THR A 39 -17.67 3.44 0.99
C THR A 39 -17.12 3.03 2.36
N GLN A 40 -15.90 2.52 2.41
CA GLN A 40 -15.24 2.14 3.66
C GLN A 40 -15.08 3.32 4.62
N ALA A 41 -14.72 4.51 4.11
CA ALA A 41 -14.64 5.71 4.93
C ALA A 41 -15.97 6.08 5.62
N ARG A 42 -17.11 5.66 5.07
CA ARG A 42 -18.45 5.92 5.62
C ARG A 42 -18.92 4.82 6.57
N CYS A 43 -18.83 3.55 6.14
CA CYS A 43 -19.50 2.44 6.83
C CYS A 43 -18.58 1.42 7.49
N HIS A 44 -17.26 1.45 7.22
CA HIS A 44 -16.34 0.44 7.76
C HIS A 44 -15.61 0.96 9.01
N PRO A 45 -15.80 0.34 10.20
CA PRO A 45 -15.19 0.79 11.44
C PRO A 45 -13.66 0.94 11.35
N ASP A 46 -12.94 -0.08 10.87
CA ASP A 46 -11.47 -0.03 10.79
C ASP A 46 -10.94 1.05 9.86
N ALA A 47 -11.67 1.36 8.78
CA ALA A 47 -11.27 2.41 7.86
C ALA A 47 -11.48 3.79 8.51
N ARG A 48 -12.57 3.99 9.24
CA ARG A 48 -12.82 5.20 10.02
C ARG A 48 -11.75 5.39 11.09
N GLU A 49 -11.41 4.32 11.81
CA GLU A 49 -10.37 4.35 12.84
C GLU A 49 -8.99 4.67 12.22
N LEU A 50 -8.64 4.04 11.09
CA LEU A 50 -7.40 4.35 10.37
C LEU A 50 -7.34 5.83 9.97
N LEU A 51 -8.42 6.36 9.41
CA LEU A 51 -8.51 7.77 9.02
C LEU A 51 -8.42 8.70 10.23
N ALA A 52 -9.05 8.35 11.35
CA ALA A 52 -8.98 9.12 12.59
C ALA A 52 -7.55 9.14 13.16
N ARG A 53 -6.88 7.98 13.24
CA ARG A 53 -5.47 7.89 13.65
C ARG A 53 -4.56 8.75 12.77
N ARG A 54 -4.76 8.69 11.44
CA ARG A 54 -3.99 9.48 10.47
C ARG A 54 -4.19 10.98 10.66
N LYS A 55 -5.45 11.41 10.83
CA LYS A 55 -5.77 12.81 11.14
C LYS A 55 -5.14 13.27 12.46
N ALA A 56 -5.17 12.43 13.49
CA ALA A 56 -4.54 12.72 14.78
C ALA A 56 -3.01 12.84 14.67
N SER A 57 -2.38 12.12 13.73
CA SER A 57 -0.95 12.26 13.41
C SER A 57 -0.61 13.49 12.56
N GLY A 58 -1.58 14.34 12.22
CA GLY A 58 -1.38 15.56 11.43
C GLY A 58 -1.52 15.38 9.91
N ASP A 59 -1.89 14.18 9.43
CA ASP A 59 -2.13 13.98 8.00
C ASP A 59 -3.40 14.74 7.56
N GLY A 60 -3.30 15.49 6.47
CA GLY A 60 -4.46 16.08 5.82
C GLY A 60 -5.46 15.01 5.34
N GLY A 61 -6.74 15.37 5.19
CA GLY A 61 -7.79 14.41 4.80
C GLY A 61 -7.50 13.65 3.50
N MET A 62 -6.86 14.30 2.53
CA MET A 62 -6.44 13.69 1.26
C MET A 62 -5.28 12.70 1.44
N GLU A 63 -4.32 13.01 2.33
CA GLU A 63 -3.21 12.10 2.65
C GLU A 63 -3.72 10.86 3.39
N ALA A 64 -4.60 11.02 4.38
CA ALA A 64 -5.24 9.91 5.07
C ALA A 64 -6.02 9.01 4.09
N LEU A 65 -6.78 9.62 3.17
CA LEU A 65 -7.51 8.88 2.14
C LEU A 65 -6.58 8.16 1.15
N ARG A 66 -5.44 8.76 0.80
CA ARG A 66 -4.41 8.14 -0.05
C ARG A 66 -3.85 6.89 0.59
N VAL A 67 -3.59 6.91 1.91
CA VAL A 67 -3.15 5.73 2.66
C VAL A 67 -4.22 4.63 2.65
N LEU A 68 -5.49 4.99 2.86
CA LEU A 68 -6.59 4.02 2.80
C LEU A 68 -6.68 3.35 1.42
N LYS A 69 -6.64 4.15 0.35
CA LYS A 69 -6.62 3.64 -1.04
C LYS A 69 -5.45 2.68 -1.26
N ARG A 70 -4.26 3.01 -0.76
CA ARG A 70 -3.08 2.15 -0.87
C ARG A 70 -3.28 0.81 -0.16
N ARG A 71 -3.83 0.81 1.05
CA ARG A 71 -4.12 -0.42 1.80
C ARG A 71 -5.11 -1.32 1.06
N ILE A 72 -6.13 -0.73 0.42
CA ILE A 72 -7.06 -1.47 -0.45
C ILE A 72 -6.32 -2.07 -1.66
N SER A 73 -5.49 -1.27 -2.35
CA SER A 73 -4.68 -1.76 -3.47
C SER A 73 -3.79 -2.93 -3.07
N ASP A 74 -3.11 -2.83 -1.92
CA ASP A 74 -2.21 -3.87 -1.43
C ASP A 74 -2.98 -5.16 -1.08
N ALA A 75 -4.19 -5.05 -0.52
CA ALA A 75 -5.06 -6.19 -0.24
C ALA A 75 -5.53 -6.89 -1.53
N VAL A 76 -5.98 -6.12 -2.52
CA VAL A 76 -6.39 -6.65 -3.84
C VAL A 76 -5.22 -7.35 -4.53
N PHE A 77 -4.02 -6.74 -4.50
CA PHE A 77 -2.83 -7.35 -5.07
C PHE A 77 -2.49 -8.70 -4.43
N ARG A 78 -2.53 -8.77 -3.09
CA ARG A 78 -2.29 -10.03 -2.36
C ARG A 78 -3.30 -11.10 -2.72
N ALA A 79 -4.58 -10.75 -2.84
CA ALA A 79 -5.61 -11.69 -3.27
C ALA A 79 -5.34 -12.22 -4.68
N MET A 80 -5.07 -11.35 -5.65
CA MET A 80 -4.76 -11.77 -7.03
C MET A 80 -3.51 -12.65 -7.13
N VAL A 81 -2.48 -12.38 -6.33
CA VAL A 81 -1.28 -13.23 -6.28
C VAL A 81 -1.61 -14.61 -5.72
N ASN A 82 -2.40 -14.68 -4.63
CA ASN A 82 -2.82 -15.95 -4.06
C ASN A 82 -3.67 -16.76 -5.04
N ASP A 83 -4.60 -16.12 -5.73
CA ASP A 83 -5.45 -16.75 -6.75
C ASP A 83 -4.59 -17.28 -7.92
N HIS A 84 -3.60 -16.50 -8.36
CA HIS A 84 -2.68 -16.92 -9.40
C HIS A 84 -1.88 -18.15 -8.98
N LEU A 85 -1.30 -18.14 -7.78
CA LEU A 85 -0.53 -19.26 -7.24
C LEU A 85 -1.40 -20.52 -7.10
N ALA A 86 -2.64 -20.37 -6.61
CA ALA A 86 -3.60 -21.46 -6.48
C ALA A 86 -4.04 -22.03 -7.84
N SER A 87 -4.13 -21.19 -8.87
CA SER A 87 -4.46 -21.64 -10.23
C SER A 87 -3.30 -22.32 -10.96
N THR A 88 -2.06 -22.07 -10.53
CA THR A 88 -0.86 -22.67 -11.15
C THR A 88 -0.39 -23.95 -10.46
N ALA A 89 -0.97 -24.29 -9.31
CA ALA A 89 -0.71 -25.52 -8.56
C ALA A 89 -1.66 -26.64 -9.02
#